data_AF-A0A0X3PIW9-F1
#
_entry.id   AF-A0A0X3PIW9-F1
#
_cell.length_a   1.000
_cell.length_b   1.000
_cell.length_c   1.000
_cell.angle_alpha   90.00
_cell.angle_beta   90.00
_cell.angle_gamma   90.00
#
_symmetry.space_group_name_H-M   'P 1'
#
loop_
_entity.id
_entity.type
_entity.pdbx_description
1 polymer ?
#
loop_
_entity_poly.entity_id
_entity_poly.type
_entity_poly.pdbx_seq_one_letter_code
_entity_poly.pdbx_strand_id
1 'polypeptide(L)'
;MRCPNMDLWPILNFQTGSRITPQLKIAVLRHLVANTIAFGPKYAHTLILQGFLNCSFAKEVMSDDTQSRSPALYEAGKESTNAIFTLQGSLIVEFPDTHLQFEAGAFTLFGEAMLANVNETFPVLPDEWNLEALLQTLGDKAKFTPDFNTQVTSDVLFLEVTAEKYLLIRYLSQKIQGGKFPLVF
;
A
#
# COMPACT_ATOMS: atom_id res chain seq x y z
N MET A 1 8.09 23.03 19.65
CA MET A 1 7.05 22.16 20.23
C MET A 1 7.60 20.74 20.30
N ARG A 2 7.72 20.14 21.49
CA ARG A 2 8.10 18.73 21.63
C ARG A 2 6.94 17.89 21.11
N CYS A 3 7.18 17.00 20.14
CA CYS A 3 6.20 15.99 19.77
C CYS A 3 5.83 15.23 21.06
N PRO A 4 4.56 15.23 21.51
CA PRO A 4 4.17 14.37 22.60
C PRO A 4 4.44 12.94 22.16
N ASN A 5 4.96 12.11 23.07
CA ASN A 5 5.08 10.66 22.92
C ASN A 5 3.83 10.14 22.20
N MET A 6 3.96 9.88 20.90
CA MET A 6 2.92 9.26 20.11
C MET A 6 2.97 7.81 20.55
N ASP A 7 2.13 7.47 21.52
CA ASP A 7 2.00 6.10 21.99
C ASP A 7 1.61 5.27 20.76
N LEU A 8 2.54 4.45 20.26
CA LEU A 8 2.32 3.60 19.08
C LEU A 8 1.47 2.38 19.44
N TRP A 9 1.27 2.14 20.74
CA TRP A 9 0.52 1.01 21.26
C TRP A 9 -0.90 0.89 20.71
N PRO A 10 -1.70 1.97 20.60
CA PRO A 10 -3.01 1.90 19.98
C PRO A 10 -2.91 1.50 18.50
N ILE A 11 -1.92 1.99 17.74
CA ILE A 11 -1.76 1.67 16.31
C ILE A 11 -1.36 0.20 16.11
N LEU A 12 -0.44 -0.31 16.95
CA LEU A 12 0.01 -1.70 16.90
C LEU A 12 -1.11 -2.68 17.29
N ASN A 13 -1.94 -2.28 18.25
CA ASN A 13 -2.97 -3.12 18.86
C ASN A 13 -4.40 -2.82 18.36
N PHE A 14 -4.56 -1.93 17.38
CA PHE A 14 -5.85 -1.61 16.79
C PHE A 14 -6.32 -2.81 15.95
N GLN A 15 -7.07 -3.72 16.58
CA GLN A 15 -7.94 -4.65 15.87
C GLN A 15 -9.25 -3.92 15.54
N THR A 16 -9.20 -2.93 14.64
CA THR A 16 -10.43 -2.64 13.88
C THR A 16 -10.85 -3.93 13.19
N GLY A 17 -12.16 -4.19 13.06
CA GLY A 17 -12.76 -5.41 12.48
C GLY A 17 -12.29 -5.77 11.07
N SER A 18 -10.99 -6.04 10.95
CA SER A 18 -10.24 -6.29 9.74
C SER A 18 -10.67 -7.66 9.28
N ARG A 19 -11.25 -7.71 8.08
CA ARG A 19 -11.69 -8.94 7.42
C ARG A 19 -10.53 -9.87 7.07
N ILE A 20 -9.29 -9.46 7.32
CA ILE A 20 -8.08 -10.25 7.07
C ILE A 20 -7.79 -11.17 8.27
N THR A 21 -7.74 -12.47 8.01
CA THR A 21 -7.38 -13.47 9.02
C THR A 21 -5.96 -13.28 9.54
N PRO A 22 -5.64 -13.66 10.80
CA PRO A 22 -4.28 -13.58 11.33
C PRO A 22 -3.24 -14.30 10.46
N GLN A 23 -3.61 -15.44 9.87
CA GLN A 23 -2.74 -16.20 8.97
C GLN A 23 -2.42 -15.41 7.71
N LEU A 24 -3.44 -14.80 7.08
CA LEU A 24 -3.27 -13.99 5.89
C LEU A 24 -2.42 -12.76 6.19
N LYS A 25 -2.62 -12.09 7.34
CA LYS A 25 -1.76 -10.97 7.77
C LYS A 25 -0.29 -11.35 7.83
N ILE A 26 0.04 -12.51 8.44
CA ILE A 26 1.43 -12.98 8.53
C ILE A 26 2.00 -13.29 7.14
N ALA A 27 1.22 -13.94 6.26
CA ALA A 27 1.65 -14.25 4.91
C ALA A 27 1.94 -12.97 4.10
N VAL A 28 1.04 -11.99 4.18
CA VAL A 28 1.17 -10.67 3.53
C VAL A 28 2.38 -9.93 4.06
N LEU A 29 2.55 -9.86 5.38
CA LEU A 29 3.70 -9.21 5.99
C LEU A 29 5.02 -9.79 5.47
N ARG A 30 5.14 -11.11 5.45
CA ARG A 30 6.33 -11.80 4.94
C ARG A 30 6.54 -11.54 3.45
N HIS A 31 5.46 -11.60 2.67
CA HIS A 31 5.53 -11.38 1.23
C HIS A 31 5.99 -9.95 0.91
N LEU A 32 5.38 -8.92 1.52
CA LEU A 32 5.73 -7.53 1.32
C LEU A 32 7.21 -7.27 1.66
N VAL A 33 7.68 -7.76 2.81
CA VAL A 33 9.06 -7.53 3.25
C VAL A 33 10.08 -8.24 2.34
N ALA A 34 9.76 -9.43 1.83
CA ALA A 34 10.71 -10.26 1.08
C ALA A 34 10.70 -10.01 -0.44
N ASN A 35 9.54 -9.67 -1.01
CA ASN A 35 9.34 -9.64 -2.47
C ASN A 35 9.08 -8.24 -3.03
N THR A 36 8.93 -7.22 -2.19
CA THR A 36 8.70 -5.85 -2.67
C THR A 36 9.81 -4.93 -2.21
N ILE A 37 10.36 -4.16 -3.14
CA ILE A 37 11.43 -3.20 -2.83
C ILE A 37 10.87 -2.08 -1.93
N ALA A 38 9.65 -1.62 -2.22
CA ALA A 38 9.00 -0.54 -1.49
C ALA A 38 8.77 -0.86 0.00
N PHE A 39 8.45 -2.10 0.36
CA PHE A 39 8.23 -2.49 1.76
C PHE A 39 9.40 -3.29 2.34
N GLY A 40 10.55 -3.29 1.67
CA GLY A 40 11.77 -3.89 2.18
C GLY A 40 12.32 -3.19 3.42
N PRO A 41 13.23 -3.84 4.17
CA PRO A 41 13.71 -3.38 5.47
C PRO A 41 14.42 -2.01 5.45
N LYS A 42 14.87 -1.58 4.26
CA LYS A 42 15.44 -0.24 4.03
C LYS A 42 14.41 0.88 4.22
N TYR A 43 13.15 0.64 3.87
CA TYR A 43 12.12 1.67 3.81
C TYR A 43 11.01 1.46 4.83
N ALA A 44 10.70 0.21 5.16
CA ALA A 44 9.63 -0.13 6.08
C ALA A 44 10.09 -1.12 7.16
N HIS A 45 9.80 -0.80 8.41
CA HIS A 45 10.09 -1.65 9.55
C HIS A 45 8.94 -2.65 9.75
N THR A 46 9.28 -3.92 10.02
CA THR A 46 8.30 -5.02 10.12
C THR A 46 7.18 -4.74 11.14
N LEU A 47 7.50 -4.14 12.30
CA LEU A 47 6.48 -3.79 13.31
C LEU A 47 5.48 -2.75 12.81
N ILE A 48 5.93 -1.76 12.04
CA ILE A 48 5.04 -0.73 11.47
C ILE A 48 4.13 -1.34 10.42
N LEU A 49 4.67 -2.21 9.55
CA LEU A 49 3.87 -2.95 8.58
C LEU A 49 2.86 -3.87 9.24
N GLN A 50 3.23 -4.54 10.33
CA GLN A 50 2.30 -5.36 11.11
C GLN A 50 1.15 -4.51 11.69
N GLY A 51 1.46 -3.33 12.26
CA GLY A 51 0.43 -2.38 12.70
C GLY A 51 -0.45 -1.91 11.54
N PHE A 52 0.15 -1.59 10.40
CA PHE A 52 -0.57 -1.19 9.19
C PHE A 52 -1.55 -2.27 8.69
N LEU A 53 -1.16 -3.55 8.72
CA LEU A 53 -2.05 -4.67 8.37
C LEU A 53 -3.14 -4.93 9.41
N ASN A 54 -2.96 -4.45 10.64
CA ASN A 54 -3.99 -4.50 11.68
C ASN A 54 -5.05 -3.42 11.50
N CYS A 55 -4.67 -2.28 10.93
CA CYS A 55 -5.60 -1.23 10.54
C CYS A 55 -6.49 -1.66 9.34
N SER A 56 -7.73 -1.16 9.31
CA SER A 56 -8.75 -1.49 8.29
C SER A 56 -8.50 -0.82 6.92
N PHE A 57 -7.34 -1.04 6.30
CA PHE A 57 -7.04 -0.56 4.94
C PHE A 57 -7.43 -1.55 3.83
N ALA A 58 -7.90 -2.73 4.23
CA ALA A 58 -8.43 -3.72 3.32
C ALA A 58 -9.74 -3.20 2.72
N LYS A 59 -9.79 -3.15 1.39
CA LYS A 59 -11.01 -2.93 0.62
C LYS A 59 -11.39 -4.22 -0.09
N GLU A 60 -12.67 -4.36 -0.35
CA GLU A 60 -13.24 -5.49 -1.06
C GLU A 60 -14.08 -4.98 -2.22
N VAL A 61 -13.89 -5.57 -3.38
CA VAL A 61 -14.70 -5.32 -4.57
C VAL A 61 -15.34 -6.66 -4.94
N MET A 62 -16.67 -6.70 -4.90
CA MET A 62 -17.43 -7.88 -5.26
C MET A 62 -17.61 -7.91 -6.78
N SER A 63 -17.47 -9.09 -7.38
CA SER A 63 -17.84 -9.30 -8.77
C SER A 63 -19.36 -9.44 -8.84
N ASP A 64 -20.03 -8.49 -9.47
CA ASP A 64 -21.47 -8.57 -9.69
C ASP A 64 -21.75 -9.20 -11.05
N ASP A 65 -22.19 -10.46 -11.07
CA ASP A 65 -22.55 -11.20 -12.29
C ASP A 65 -23.75 -10.58 -13.03
N THR A 66 -24.49 -9.66 -12.40
CA THR A 66 -25.65 -8.99 -13.01
C THR A 66 -25.31 -7.70 -13.75
N GLN A 67 -24.09 -7.17 -13.55
CA GLN A 67 -23.63 -5.97 -14.26
C GLN A 67 -22.95 -6.33 -15.58
N SER A 68 -23.28 -5.61 -16.64
CA SER A 68 -22.71 -5.83 -17.98
C SER A 68 -21.20 -5.56 -18.08
N ARG A 69 -20.61 -4.90 -17.05
CA ARG A 69 -19.20 -4.59 -16.97
C ARG A 69 -18.71 -4.80 -15.55
N SER A 70 -17.78 -5.74 -15.36
CA SER A 70 -17.15 -5.97 -14.07
C SER A 70 -16.40 -4.71 -13.61
N PRO A 71 -16.34 -4.43 -12.30
CA PRO A 71 -15.68 -3.24 -11.78
C PRO A 71 -14.18 -3.24 -12.15
N ALA A 72 -13.68 -2.09 -12.59
CA ALA A 72 -12.27 -1.88 -12.92
C ALA A 72 -11.54 -1.17 -11.78
N LEU A 73 -10.33 -1.65 -11.42
CA LEU A 73 -9.46 -1.01 -10.42
C LEU A 73 -8.56 0.07 -11.07
N TYR A 74 -8.13 -0.16 -12.30
CA TYR A 74 -7.34 0.73 -13.13
C TYR A 74 -7.86 0.76 -14.57
N GLU A 75 -7.72 1.92 -15.20
CA GLU A 75 -8.03 2.17 -16.61
C GLU A 75 -6.77 2.74 -17.28
N ALA A 76 -6.39 2.18 -18.41
CA ALA A 76 -5.22 2.61 -19.17
C ALA A 76 -5.34 4.09 -19.55
N GLY A 77 -4.24 4.84 -19.35
CA GLY A 77 -4.19 6.27 -19.64
C GLY A 77 -4.85 7.18 -18.59
N LYS A 78 -5.45 6.62 -17.53
CA LYS A 78 -6.06 7.39 -16.44
C LYS A 78 -5.16 7.43 -15.22
N GLU A 79 -4.79 8.62 -14.79
CA GLU A 79 -3.98 8.81 -13.57
C GLU A 79 -4.62 8.14 -12.35
N SER A 80 -3.81 7.45 -11.56
CA SER A 80 -4.18 6.87 -10.27
C SER A 80 -3.22 7.31 -9.17
N THR A 81 -3.76 7.57 -7.99
CA THR A 81 -3.03 7.98 -6.77
C THR A 81 -2.76 6.80 -5.82
N ASN A 82 -3.22 5.60 -6.18
CA ASN A 82 -3.31 4.48 -5.24
C ASN A 82 -2.53 3.29 -5.80
N ALA A 83 -1.62 2.75 -5.00
CA ALA A 83 -1.07 1.42 -5.22
C ALA A 83 -2.00 0.37 -4.61
N ILE A 84 -2.20 -0.73 -5.32
CA ILE A 84 -3.12 -1.81 -4.92
C ILE A 84 -2.31 -3.08 -4.73
N PHE A 85 -2.44 -3.70 -3.55
CA PHE A 85 -1.88 -5.02 -3.27
C PHE A 85 -3.00 -6.02 -3.06
N THR A 86 -3.13 -6.98 -3.98
CA THR A 86 -4.19 -7.99 -3.92
C THR A 86 -3.91 -9.01 -2.82
N LEU A 87 -4.93 -9.34 -2.03
CA LEU A 87 -4.86 -10.30 -0.91
C LEU A 87 -5.57 -11.62 -1.26
N GLN A 88 -6.68 -11.53 -1.97
CA GLN A 88 -7.50 -12.65 -2.41
C GLN A 88 -8.24 -12.27 -3.69
N GLY A 89 -8.60 -13.27 -4.49
CA GLY A 89 -9.33 -13.11 -5.74
C GLY A 89 -8.42 -13.08 -6.95
N SER A 90 -9.06 -12.99 -8.12
CA SER A 90 -8.41 -12.87 -9.42
C SER A 90 -8.91 -11.63 -10.16
N LEU A 91 -8.02 -11.08 -10.98
CA LEU A 91 -8.31 -10.00 -11.91
C LEU A 91 -7.61 -10.27 -13.24
N ILE A 92 -8.20 -9.79 -14.32
CA ILE A 92 -7.58 -9.79 -15.65
C ILE A 92 -6.94 -8.43 -15.88
N VAL A 93 -5.67 -8.45 -16.28
CA VAL A 93 -4.91 -7.29 -16.70
C VAL A 93 -4.83 -7.33 -18.23
N GLU A 94 -5.33 -6.30 -18.88
CA GLU A 94 -5.32 -6.16 -20.33
C GLU A 94 -4.46 -4.97 -20.75
N PHE A 95 -3.56 -5.17 -21.71
CA PHE A 95 -2.74 -4.12 -22.31
C PHE A 95 -3.33 -3.72 -23.67
N PRO A 96 -3.99 -2.56 -23.79
CA PRO A 96 -4.74 -2.18 -24.99
C PRO A 96 -3.88 -2.14 -26.26
N ASP A 97 -2.64 -1.67 -26.15
CA ASP A 97 -1.74 -1.50 -27.30
C ASP A 97 -1.26 -2.82 -27.91
N THR A 98 -1.16 -3.87 -27.09
CA THR A 98 -0.66 -5.19 -27.52
C THR A 98 -1.75 -6.25 -27.62
N HIS A 99 -2.97 -5.92 -27.16
CA HIS A 99 -4.08 -6.86 -26.98
C HIS A 99 -3.72 -8.11 -26.15
N LEU A 100 -2.72 -8.00 -25.28
CA LEU A 100 -2.32 -9.07 -24.37
C LEU A 100 -3.15 -9.01 -23.09
N GLN A 101 -3.60 -10.19 -22.64
CA GLN A 101 -4.35 -10.35 -21.42
C GLN A 101 -3.66 -11.36 -20.51
N PHE A 102 -3.56 -11.02 -19.23
CA PHE A 102 -2.95 -11.85 -18.20
C PHE A 102 -3.87 -11.95 -16.99
N GLU A 103 -3.91 -13.12 -16.36
CA GLU A 103 -4.56 -13.27 -15.06
C GLU A 103 -3.58 -12.92 -13.94
N ALA A 104 -3.99 -12.00 -13.07
CA ALA A 104 -3.28 -11.67 -11.84
C ALA A 104 -4.10 -12.14 -10.64
N GLY A 105 -3.49 -13.00 -9.82
CA GLY A 105 -4.09 -13.52 -8.61
C GLY A 105 -3.66 -12.76 -7.35
N ALA A 106 -3.90 -13.38 -6.21
CA ALA A 106 -3.46 -12.88 -4.90
C ALA A 106 -1.95 -12.60 -4.85
N PHE A 107 -1.55 -11.68 -3.97
CA PHE A 107 -0.18 -11.22 -3.74
C PHE A 107 0.46 -10.49 -4.94
N THR A 108 -0.36 -9.97 -5.85
CA THR A 108 0.09 -9.08 -6.94
C THR A 108 0.05 -7.62 -6.48
N LEU A 109 1.16 -6.89 -6.67
CA LEU A 109 1.29 -5.46 -6.39
C LEU A 109 1.19 -4.64 -7.68
N PHE A 110 0.31 -3.64 -7.68
CA PHE A 110 0.16 -2.66 -8.75
C PHE A 110 0.51 -1.26 -8.23
N GLY A 111 1.00 -0.39 -9.12
CA GLY A 111 1.37 0.98 -8.77
C GLY A 111 2.72 1.10 -8.06
N GLU A 112 3.62 0.14 -8.26
CA GLU A 112 4.98 0.18 -7.71
C GLU A 112 5.75 1.43 -8.11
N ALA A 113 5.47 1.97 -9.31
CA ALA A 113 6.06 3.22 -9.79
C ALA A 113 5.83 4.40 -8.82
N MET A 114 4.62 4.54 -8.27
CA MET A 114 4.33 5.59 -7.29
C MET A 114 5.14 5.39 -6.00
N LEU A 115 5.24 4.16 -5.51
CA LEU A 115 6.02 3.83 -4.32
C LEU A 115 7.53 4.07 -4.54
N ALA A 116 8.04 3.70 -5.72
CA ALA A 116 9.42 3.95 -6.12
C ALA A 116 9.72 5.45 -6.20
N ASN A 117 8.82 6.24 -6.80
CA ASN A 117 8.93 7.69 -6.86
C ASN A 117 9.04 8.34 -5.47
N VAL A 118 8.28 7.85 -4.49
CA VAL A 118 8.38 8.30 -3.09
C VAL A 118 9.75 7.96 -2.51
N ASN A 119 10.29 6.78 -2.82
CA ASN A 119 11.60 6.34 -2.34
C ASN A 119 12.77 7.12 -2.95
N GLU A 120 12.66 7.47 -4.23
CA GLU A 120 13.66 8.27 -4.93
C GLU A 120 13.62 9.74 -4.50
N THR A 121 12.42 10.30 -4.32
CA THR A 121 12.25 11.70 -3.90
C THR A 121 12.69 11.90 -2.45
N PHE A 122 12.43 10.92 -1.58
CA PHE A 122 12.86 10.95 -0.19
C PHE A 122 13.68 9.70 0.13
N PRO A 123 14.99 9.66 -0.17
CA PRO A 123 15.85 8.57 0.28
C PRO A 123 15.87 8.46 1.80
N VAL A 124 15.84 9.60 2.49
CA VAL A 124 15.67 9.76 3.93
C VAL A 124 14.59 10.81 4.16
N LEU A 125 13.63 10.54 5.06
CA LEU A 125 12.58 11.49 5.36
C LEU A 125 13.08 12.58 6.33
N PRO A 126 12.56 13.81 6.23
CA PRO A 126 12.86 14.88 7.18
C PRO A 126 12.56 14.47 8.63
N ASP A 127 13.33 15.06 9.55
CA ASP A 127 13.17 14.78 10.97
C ASP A 127 11.87 15.39 11.55
N GLU A 128 11.42 16.51 10.98
CA GLU A 128 10.15 17.15 11.32
C GLU A 128 9.06 16.65 10.37
N TRP A 129 7.97 16.12 10.94
CA TRP A 129 6.85 15.61 10.17
C TRP A 129 5.96 16.75 9.69
N ASN A 130 5.89 16.93 8.37
CA ASN A 130 4.91 17.80 7.73
C ASN A 130 4.38 17.11 6.47
N LEU A 131 3.22 16.46 6.59
CA LEU A 131 2.62 15.72 5.48
C LEU A 131 2.32 16.61 4.28
N GLU A 132 1.80 17.82 4.50
CA GLU A 132 1.42 18.73 3.43
C GLU A 132 2.64 19.16 2.60
N ALA A 133 3.74 19.54 3.25
CA ALA A 133 4.98 19.89 2.58
C ALA A 133 5.59 18.70 1.80
N LEU A 134 5.50 17.48 2.36
CA LEU A 134 5.97 16.26 1.70
C LEU A 134 5.14 15.94 0.44
N LEU A 135 3.81 16.07 0.53
CA LEU A 135 2.92 15.85 -0.62
C LEU A 135 3.11 16.92 -1.69
N GLN A 136 3.29 18.18 -1.31
CA GLN A 136 3.60 19.26 -2.25
C GLN A 136 4.93 19.00 -2.99
N THR A 137 5.92 18.46 -2.29
CA THR A 137 7.22 18.10 -2.90
C THR A 137 7.09 16.92 -3.86
N LEU A 138 6.19 15.96 -3.59
CA LEU A 138 5.90 14.87 -4.52
C LEU A 138 5.17 15.37 -5.76
N GLY A 139 4.17 16.24 -5.60
CA GLY A 139 3.36 16.74 -6.70
C GLY A 139 2.83 15.59 -7.56
N ASP A 140 3.11 15.64 -8.87
CA ASP A 140 2.67 14.62 -9.83
C ASP A 140 3.31 13.24 -9.61
N LYS A 141 4.43 13.17 -8.89
CA LYS A 141 5.09 11.89 -8.55
C LYS A 141 4.29 11.03 -7.57
N ALA A 142 3.30 11.62 -6.88
CA ALA A 142 2.35 10.90 -6.04
C ALA A 142 1.28 10.14 -6.85
N LYS A 143 1.28 10.31 -8.18
CA LYS A 143 0.41 9.62 -9.12
C LYS A 143 1.23 8.72 -10.04
N PHE A 144 0.53 7.81 -10.70
CA PHE A 144 1.05 7.10 -11.86
C PHE A 144 -0.07 6.88 -12.87
N THR A 145 0.31 6.68 -14.12
CA THR A 145 -0.64 6.40 -15.21
C THR A 145 -0.39 4.96 -15.67
N PRO A 146 -1.31 4.03 -15.43
CA PRO A 146 -1.19 2.66 -15.92
C PRO A 146 -1.34 2.63 -17.45
N ASP A 147 -0.60 1.75 -18.08
CA ASP A 147 -0.70 1.37 -19.50
C ASP A 147 -1.60 0.13 -19.69
N PHE A 148 -2.25 -0.32 -18.62
CA PHE A 148 -3.14 -1.48 -18.59
C PHE A 148 -4.50 -1.15 -18.00
N ASN A 149 -5.50 -1.93 -18.41
CA ASN A 149 -6.81 -2.03 -17.78
C ASN A 149 -6.80 -3.20 -16.80
N THR A 150 -7.57 -3.09 -15.73
CA THR A 150 -7.87 -4.22 -14.86
C THR A 150 -9.36 -4.50 -14.84
N GLN A 151 -9.73 -5.76 -14.91
CA GLN A 151 -11.10 -6.21 -14.75
C GLN A 151 -11.17 -7.28 -13.65
N VAL A 152 -12.03 -7.05 -12.67
CA VAL A 152 -12.26 -7.99 -11.58
C VAL A 152 -13.02 -9.21 -12.11
N THR A 153 -12.53 -10.43 -11.87
CA THR A 153 -13.18 -11.70 -12.31
C THR A 153 -13.78 -12.51 -11.17
N SER A 154 -13.38 -12.25 -9.94
CA SER A 154 -13.95 -12.83 -8.71
C SER A 154 -14.06 -11.75 -7.64
N ASP A 155 -14.61 -12.06 -6.47
CA ASP A 155 -14.49 -11.14 -5.33
C ASP A 155 -13.00 -10.92 -5.00
N VAL A 156 -12.59 -9.65 -4.99
CA VAL A 156 -11.19 -9.26 -4.76
C VAL A 156 -11.09 -8.50 -3.45
N LEU A 157 -10.28 -9.03 -2.55
CA LEU A 157 -9.83 -8.36 -1.33
C LEU A 157 -8.44 -7.78 -1.58
N PHE A 158 -8.22 -6.50 -1.30
CA PHE A 158 -6.93 -5.84 -1.55
C PHE A 158 -6.60 -4.75 -0.52
N LEU A 159 -5.33 -4.41 -0.40
CA LEU A 159 -4.86 -3.23 0.34
C LEU A 159 -4.72 -2.06 -0.62
N GLU A 160 -5.29 -0.91 -0.23
CA GLU A 160 -5.10 0.34 -0.97
C GLU A 160 -4.13 1.25 -0.24
N VAL A 161 -2.99 1.52 -0.89
CA VAL A 161 -1.89 2.34 -0.36
C VAL A 161 -1.76 3.62 -1.16
N THR A 162 -2.06 4.75 -0.53
CA THR A 162 -1.80 6.09 -1.09
C THR A 162 -0.37 6.54 -0.77
N ALA A 163 0.13 7.56 -1.48
CA ALA A 163 1.41 8.19 -1.15
C ALA A 163 1.46 8.66 0.32
N GLU A 164 0.36 9.21 0.84
CA GLU A 164 0.22 9.62 2.24
C GLU A 164 0.44 8.47 3.23
N LYS A 165 -0.27 7.36 3.03
CA LYS A 165 -0.15 6.16 3.88
C LYS A 165 1.27 5.62 3.82
N TYR A 166 1.86 5.59 2.62
CA TYR A 166 3.21 5.09 2.43
C TYR A 166 4.26 5.98 3.11
N LEU A 167 4.15 7.31 2.99
CA LEU A 167 4.99 8.27 3.71
C LEU A 167 4.90 8.08 5.22
N LEU A 168 3.70 7.85 5.76
CA LEU A 168 3.51 7.60 7.19
C LEU A 168 4.21 6.31 7.63
N ILE A 169 4.05 5.21 6.88
CA ILE A 169 4.76 3.94 7.13
C ILE A 169 6.27 4.18 7.20
N ARG A 170 6.81 4.88 6.21
CA ARG A 170 8.25 5.15 6.11
C ARG A 170 8.74 6.05 7.25
N TYR A 171 8.01 7.10 7.58
CA TYR A 171 8.37 8.02 8.66
C TYR A 171 8.43 7.30 10.01
N LEU A 172 7.39 6.56 10.35
CA LEU A 172 7.35 5.79 11.60
C LEU A 172 8.46 4.73 11.63
N SER A 173 8.73 4.08 10.50
CA SER A 173 9.81 3.10 10.37
C SER A 173 11.18 3.72 10.63
N GLN A 174 11.46 4.89 10.06
CA GLN A 174 12.69 5.63 10.26
C GLN A 174 12.86 6.06 11.73
N LYS A 175 11.77 6.46 12.41
CA LYS A 175 11.85 6.87 13.82
C LYS A 175 12.10 5.70 14.77
N ILE A 176 11.54 4.52 14.49
CA ILE A 176 11.85 3.30 15.25
C ILE A 176 13.30 2.88 15.03
N GLN A 177 13.76 2.83 13.77
CA GLN A 177 15.13 2.44 13.44
C GLN A 177 16.18 3.42 13.99
N GLY A 178 15.85 4.71 14.03
CA GLY A 178 16.70 5.76 14.62
C GLY A 178 16.71 5.82 16.15
N GLY A 179 16.08 4.87 16.85
CA GLY A 179 16.08 4.81 18.31
C GLY A 179 15.32 5.94 19.00
N LYS A 180 14.52 6.72 18.27
CA LYS A 180 13.74 7.86 18.82
C LYS A 180 12.40 7.42 19.45
N PHE A 181 12.05 6.13 19.36
CA PHE A 181 10.96 5.50 20.11
C PHE A 181 11.52 4.32 20.90
N PRO A 182 11.62 4.39 22.23
CA PRO A 182 11.93 3.22 23.03
C PRO A 182 10.74 2.24 22.94
N LEU A 183 10.99 1.05 22.43
CA LEU A 183 10.08 -0.09 22.59
C LEU A 183 10.18 -0.51 24.06
N VAL A 184 9.33 0.07 24.91
CA VAL A 184 9.14 -0.43 26.28
C VAL A 184 8.21 -1.63 26.17
N PHE A 185 8.77 -2.83 26.36
CA PHE A 185 8.03 -4.08 26.47
C PHE A 185 7.43 -4.24 27.87
#